data_AF-A0A7W8CPL1-F1
#
_entry.id   AF-A0A7W8CPL1-F1
#
_cell.length_a   1.000
_cell.length_b   1.000
_cell.length_c   1.000
_cell.angle_alpha   90.00
_cell.angle_beta   90.00
_cell.angle_gamma   90.00
#
_symmetry.space_group_name_H-M   'P 1'
#
loop_
_entity.id
_entity.type
_entity.pdbx_description
1 polymer ?
#
loop_
_entity_poly.entity_id
_entity_poly.type
_entity_poly.pdbx_seq_one_letter_code
_entity_poly.pdbx_strand_id
1 'polypeptide(L)'
;MVDQEVGGLEDPIAAVLATLGLLLMFVAVIGLVMGVASFGLGGGVFAMISCAIAALSFVGSIACFVIDGKRLAAAEEALPFPSMLRNPSTPTG
;
A
#
# COMPACT_ATOMS: atom_id res chain seq x y z
N MET A 1 -12.87 24.59 8.64
CA MET A 1 -11.62 23.83 8.83
C MET A 1 -11.88 22.47 9.51
N VAL A 2 -12.97 21.78 9.13
CA VAL A 2 -13.41 20.53 9.78
C VAL A 2 -14.12 19.66 8.74
N ASP A 3 -13.45 19.26 7.65
CA ASP A 3 -14.05 18.31 6.67
C ASP A 3 -12.97 17.54 5.89
N GLN A 4 -11.82 17.24 6.52
CA GLN A 4 -10.82 16.33 5.93
C GLN A 4 -10.49 15.14 6.83
N GLU A 5 -11.07 15.08 8.02
CA GLU A 5 -10.95 13.95 8.96
C GLU A 5 -12.05 12.89 8.72
N VAL A 6 -13.16 13.22 8.06
CA VAL A 6 -14.29 12.31 7.74
C VAL A 6 -14.03 11.49 6.47
N GLY A 7 -12.78 11.08 6.27
CA GLY A 7 -12.40 10.12 5.22
C GLY A 7 -11.34 9.14 5.68
N GLY A 8 -10.63 9.46 6.77
CA GLY A 8 -9.72 8.53 7.46
C GLY A 8 -10.38 7.77 8.62
N LEU A 9 -11.57 8.17 9.07
CA LEU A 9 -12.25 7.59 10.23
C LEU A 9 -13.27 6.49 9.88
N GLU A 10 -13.78 6.40 8.65
CA GLU A 10 -14.82 5.42 8.30
C GLU A 10 -14.30 3.99 8.07
N ASP A 11 -13.02 3.80 7.77
CA ASP A 11 -12.44 2.45 7.60
C ASP A 11 -11.09 2.33 8.31
N PRO A 12 -11.08 2.08 9.64
CA PRO A 12 -9.83 1.82 10.39
C PRO A 12 -9.02 0.67 9.77
N ILE A 13 -9.68 -0.23 9.04
CA ILE A 13 -9.07 -1.33 8.29
C ILE A 13 -8.27 -0.82 7.07
N ALA A 14 -8.74 0.22 6.37
CA ALA A 14 -8.04 0.79 5.21
C ALA A 14 -6.72 1.45 5.62
N ALA A 15 -6.73 2.27 6.68
CA ALA A 15 -5.52 2.89 7.23
C ALA A 15 -4.49 1.84 7.70
N VAL A 16 -4.96 0.74 8.29
CA VAL A 16 -4.12 -0.39 8.68
C VAL A 16 -3.55 -1.11 7.46
N LEU A 17 -4.35 -1.40 6.44
CA LEU A 17 -3.90 -2.07 5.21
C LEU A 17 -2.84 -1.25 4.47
N ALA A 18 -3.03 0.06 4.34
CA ALA A 18 -2.06 0.94 3.71
C ALA A 18 -0.72 0.97 4.49
N THR A 19 -0.78 1.10 5.82
CA THR A 19 0.40 1.11 6.68
C THR A 19 1.13 -0.24 6.66
N LEU A 20 0.38 -1.35 6.70
CA LEU A 20 0.92 -2.70 6.68
C LEU A 20 1.55 -3.01 5.32
N GLY A 21 0.90 -2.62 4.21
CA GLY A 21 1.44 -2.75 2.86
C GLY A 21 2.77 -2.01 2.70
N LEU A 22 2.88 -0.80 3.25
CA LEU A 22 4.10 0.00 3.21
C LEU A 22 5.22 -0.61 4.09
N LEU A 23 4.87 -1.12 5.28
CA LEU A 23 5.81 -1.80 6.17
C LEU A 23 6.35 -3.11 5.55
N LEU A 24 5.49 -3.90 4.93
CA LEU A 24 5.90 -5.12 4.23
C LEU A 24 6.83 -4.82 3.04
N MET A 25 6.59 -3.73 2.32
CA MET A 25 7.49 -3.28 1.26
C MET A 25 8.88 -2.94 1.83
N PHE A 26 8.92 -2.20 2.93
CA PHE A 26 10.17 -1.83 3.59
C PHE A 26 11.00 -3.05 4.02
N VAL A 27 10.34 -4.04 4.65
CA VAL A 27 10.97 -5.31 5.03
C VAL A 27 11.46 -6.08 3.79
N ALA A 28 10.69 -6.08 2.71
CA ALA A 28 11.07 -6.75 1.46
C ALA A 28 12.36 -6.17 0.87
N VAL A 29 12.50 -4.84 0.84
CA VAL A 29 13.71 -4.17 0.34
C VAL A 29 14.92 -4.51 1.21
N ILE A 30 14.78 -4.46 2.54
CA ILE A 30 15.88 -4.81 3.46
C ILE A 30 16.31 -6.27 3.26
N GLY A 31 15.34 -7.20 3.19
CA GLY A 31 15.61 -8.62 2.97
C GLY A 31 16.33 -8.87 1.65
N LEU A 32 15.93 -8.18 0.57
CA LEU A 32 16.58 -8.26 -0.73
C LEU A 32 18.04 -7.77 -0.66
N VAL A 33 18.28 -6.60 -0.05
CA VAL A 33 19.63 -6.04 0.10
C VAL A 33 20.51 -6.97 0.93
N MET A 34 20.00 -7.51 2.03
CA MET A 34 20.72 -8.48 2.86
C MET A 34 21.04 -9.77 2.11
N GLY A 35 20.09 -10.26 1.29
CA GLY A 35 20.31 -11.43 0.45
C GLY A 35 21.41 -11.21 -0.58
N VAL A 36 21.36 -10.08 -1.30
CA VAL A 36 22.38 -9.67 -2.26
C VAL A 36 23.75 -9.49 -1.59
N ALA A 37 23.79 -8.84 -0.42
CA ALA A 37 25.03 -8.67 0.35
C ALA A 37 25.63 -10.02 0.79
N SER A 38 24.78 -10.99 1.14
CA SER A 38 25.21 -12.31 1.61
C SER A 38 25.81 -13.18 0.49
N PHE A 39 25.42 -12.96 -0.78
CA PHE A 39 26.09 -13.58 -1.93
C PHE A 39 27.57 -13.18 -2.06
N GLY A 40 27.94 -11.96 -1.66
CA GLY A 40 29.34 -11.50 -1.64
C GLY A 40 30.18 -12.12 -0.52
N LEU A 41 29.55 -12.66 0.52
CA LEU A 41 30.19 -13.21 1.72
C LEU A 41 30.25 -14.76 1.73
N GLY A 42 29.74 -15.43 0.68
CA GLY A 42 29.71 -16.90 0.59
C GLY A 42 28.60 -17.56 1.43
N GLY A 43 27.69 -16.77 2.03
CA GLY A 43 26.60 -17.24 2.90
C GLY A 43 25.34 -17.67 2.14
N GLY A 44 25.43 -18.66 1.25
CA GLY A 44 24.34 -19.04 0.34
C GLY A 44 23.00 -19.37 1.02
N VAL A 45 23.01 -20.02 2.19
CA VAL A 45 21.78 -20.36 2.93
C VAL A 45 21.08 -19.11 3.48
N PHE A 46 21.84 -18.17 4.00
CA PHE A 46 21.31 -16.92 4.55
C PHE A 46 20.76 -16.01 3.44
N ALA A 47 21.43 -16.00 2.29
CA ALA A 47 20.96 -15.33 1.08
C ALA A 47 19.61 -15.88 0.61
N MET A 48 19.45 -17.20 0.58
CA MET A 48 18.20 -17.85 0.16
C MET A 48 17.04 -17.54 1.11
N ILE A 49 17.26 -17.62 2.42
CA ILE A 49 16.22 -17.34 3.43
C ILE A 49 15.78 -15.88 3.38
N SER A 50 16.73 -14.94 3.31
CA SER A 50 16.43 -13.50 3.23
C SER A 50 15.70 -13.13 1.94
N CYS A 51 16.10 -13.69 0.79
CA CYS A 51 15.36 -13.55 -0.46
C CYS A 51 13.94 -14.14 -0.38
N ALA A 52 13.77 -15.30 0.25
CA ALA A 52 12.45 -15.91 0.42
C ALA A 52 11.53 -15.03 1.28
N ILE A 53 12.03 -14.50 2.40
CA ILE A 53 11.30 -13.57 3.25
C ILE A 53 10.96 -12.30 2.45
N ALA A 54 11.91 -11.76 1.68
CA ALA A 54 11.69 -10.57 0.87
C ALA A 54 10.58 -10.79 -0.18
N ALA A 55 10.58 -11.95 -0.86
CA ALA A 55 9.55 -12.29 -1.83
C ALA A 55 8.16 -12.41 -1.18
N LEU A 56 8.07 -13.07 -0.02
CA LEU A 56 6.80 -13.22 0.70
C LEU A 56 6.27 -11.86 1.19
N SER A 57 7.14 -11.02 1.75
CA SER A 57 6.77 -9.67 2.18
C SER A 57 6.34 -8.79 0.99
N PHE A 58 7.02 -8.91 -0.16
CA PHE A 58 6.64 -8.19 -1.37
C PHE A 58 5.26 -8.61 -1.89
N VAL A 59 4.98 -9.91 -1.95
CA VAL A 59 3.66 -10.42 -2.35
C VAL A 59 2.57 -9.97 -1.38
N GLY A 60 2.84 -10.00 -0.06
CA GLY A 60 1.92 -9.49 0.96
C GLY A 60 1.63 -7.99 0.83
N SER A 61 2.64 -7.19 0.46
CA SER A 61 2.50 -5.75 0.20
C SER A 61 1.59 -5.50 -1.02
N ILE A 62 1.82 -6.20 -2.13
CA ILE A 62 0.96 -6.13 -3.33
C ILE A 62 -0.49 -6.51 -2.98
N ALA A 63 -0.68 -7.57 -2.19
CA ALA A 63 -2.01 -8.00 -1.78
C ALA A 63 -2.74 -6.91 -0.96
N CYS A 64 -2.05 -6.25 -0.02
CA CYS A 64 -2.61 -5.12 0.73
C CYS A 64 -3.01 -3.97 -0.19
N PHE A 65 -2.14 -3.55 -1.11
CA PHE A 65 -2.44 -2.44 -2.03
C PHE A 65 -3.56 -2.76 -3.03
N VAL A 66 -3.68 -4.01 -3.48
CA VAL A 66 -4.79 -4.43 -4.35
C VAL A 66 -6.12 -4.39 -3.61
N ILE A 67 -6.15 -4.85 -2.35
CA ILE A 67 -7.36 -4.79 -1.54
C ILE A 67 -7.76 -3.34 -1.27
N ASP A 68 -6.80 -2.49 -0.92
CA ASP A 68 -6.99 -1.06 -0.70
C ASP A 68 -7.50 -0.35 -1.97
N GLY A 69 -6.87 -0.60 -3.12
CA GLY A 69 -7.31 -0.04 -4.41
C GLY A 69 -8.72 -0.47 -4.83
N LYS A 70 -9.11 -1.73 -4.57
CA LYS A 70 -10.48 -2.20 -4.84
C LYS A 70 -11.52 -1.55 -3.93
N ARG A 71 -11.15 -1.25 -2.67
CA ARG A 71 -12.02 -0.52 -1.73
C ARG A 71 -12.22 0.92 -2.18
N LEU A 72 -11.14 1.59 -2.57
CA LEU A 72 -11.19 2.96 -3.09
C LEU A 72 -12.06 3.07 -4.34
N ALA A 73 -11.95 2.13 -5.28
CA ALA A 73 -12.80 2.08 -6.47
C ALA A 73 -14.28 1.88 -6.14
N ALA A 74 -14.61 0.99 -5.19
CA ALA A 74 -15.99 0.77 -4.76
C ALA A 74 -16.57 1.98 -4.00
N ALA A 75 -15.75 2.68 -3.22
CA ALA A 75 -16.14 3.93 -2.57
C ALA A 75 -16.40 5.05 -3.58
N GLU A 76 -15.63 5.10 -4.68
CA GLU A 76 -15.82 6.07 -5.76
C GLU A 76 -17.12 5.82 -6.55
N GLU A 77 -17.48 4.57 -6.82
CA GLU A 77 -18.76 4.20 -7.47
C GLU A 77 -19.99 4.44 -6.57
N ALA A 78 -19.82 4.39 -5.25
CA ALA A 78 -20.91 4.62 -4.30
C ALA A 78 -21.29 6.11 -4.16
N LEU A 79 -20.46 7.03 -4.67
CA LEU A 79 -20.76 8.46 -4.64
C LEU A 79 -21.70 8.85 -5.80
N PRO A 80 -22.74 9.67 -5.54
CA PRO A 80 -23.81 9.96 -6.50
C PRO A 80 -23.36 10.72 -7.75
N PHE A 81 -22.17 11.33 -7.73
CA PHE A 81 -21.51 11.89 -8.91
C PHE A 81 -19.98 11.68 -8.81
N PRO A 82 -19.31 11.11 -9.84
CA PRO A 82 -17.87 10.96 -9.89
C PRO A 82 -17.17 12.31 -9.69
N SER A 83 -16.22 12.38 -8.76
CA SER A 83 -15.46 13.62 -8.46
C SER A 83 -14.75 14.18 -9.70
N MET A 84 -14.41 13.31 -10.67
CA MET A 84 -13.85 13.68 -11.98
C MET A 84 -14.79 14.51 -12.87
N LEU A 85 -16.10 14.51 -12.60
CA LEU A 85 -17.11 15.30 -13.32
C LEU A 85 -17.41 16.65 -12.64
N ARG A 86 -16.82 16.94 -11.47
CA ARG A 86 -16.98 18.22 -10.80
C ARG A 86 -16.07 19.26 -11.45
N ASN A 87 -16.57 19.91 -12.49
CA ASN A 87 -15.88 21.01 -13.14
C ASN A 87 -15.68 22.18 -12.14
N PRO A 88 -14.45 22.66 -11.90
CA PRO A 88 -14.18 23.71 -10.90
C PRO A 88 -14.67 25.11 -11.31
N SER A 89 -15.40 25.27 -12.42
CA SER A 89 -15.79 26.58 -12.94
C SER A 89 -17.25 26.98 -12.71
N THR A 90 -18.00 26.34 -11.80
CA THR A 90 -19.31 26.89 -11.37
C THR A 90 -19.06 28.06 -10.41
N PRO A 91 -19.28 29.32 -10.83
CA PRO A 91 -19.27 30.44 -9.91
C PRO A 91 -20.53 30.31 -9.06
N THR A 92 -20.38 30.25 -7.75
CA THR A 92 -21.48 30.45 -6.80
C THR A 92 -21.99 31.87 -7.00
N GLY A 93 -23.09 32.01 -7.73
CA GLY A 93 -23.95 33.20 -7.70
C GLY A 93 -24.84 33.20 -6.47
#